data_AF-A0A927NQM1-F1
#
_entry.id   AF-A0A927NQM1-F1
#
_cell.length_a   1.000
_cell.length_b   1.000
_cell.length_c   1.000
_cell.angle_alpha   90.00
_cell.angle_beta   90.00
_cell.angle_gamma   90.00
#
_symmetry.space_group_name_H-M   'P 1'
#
loop_
_entity.id
_entity.type
_entity.pdbx_description
1 polymer ?
#
loop_
_entity_poly.entity_id
_entity_poly.type
_entity_poly.pdbx_seq_one_letter_code
_entity_poly.pdbx_strand_id
1 'polypeptide(L)'
;MVENSKVKEMFRKLNEKLVNFSDIESADMLSGLSPKYWVKCNNKDYLFKYSNVYSDYTDFGEVFTSYLSYILGFNCVKAVFSKDLFKKDNDEVRGVLIESYRTKNVKESISLNSLRKKYYKEEFGYTPNEVMTMCRKFCNDRNLVLDSNMEQNLKDMALMDYLLLQTDRHAGNIEFLIEEKDNIKTLKLAPMFDNAYCLYLFKSVSEATAIYRYISRKECDITYNSNKNPMVNFYIKQDDTENDVEPEKIVVRDLACELLKNKKLMGLYKNFLKLDFKKEVDFIRSIYKKKLPEIHYNLILKGVENRVKALNAELVKQMNEKEIEIF
;
A
#
# COMPACT_ATOMS: atom_id res chain seq x y z
N MET A 1 -15.98 15.33 1.64
CA MET A 1 -15.33 14.55 0.57
C MET A 1 -14.98 15.53 -0.53
N VAL A 2 -13.71 15.63 -0.92
CA VAL A 2 -13.36 16.29 -2.19
C VAL A 2 -14.19 15.59 -3.26
N GLU A 3 -14.92 16.33 -4.10
CA GLU A 3 -15.70 15.70 -5.17
C GLU A 3 -14.76 14.83 -6.00
N ASN A 4 -15.03 13.52 -6.08
CA ASN A 4 -14.20 12.56 -6.81
C ASN A 4 -13.89 13.04 -8.25
N SER A 5 -14.76 13.87 -8.84
CA SER A 5 -14.55 14.55 -10.12
C SER A 5 -13.26 15.38 -10.18
N LYS A 6 -12.95 16.16 -9.13
CA LYS A 6 -11.74 17.01 -9.07
C LYS A 6 -10.47 16.18 -8.99
N VAL A 7 -10.50 15.09 -8.21
CA VAL A 7 -9.37 14.14 -8.13
C VAL A 7 -9.17 13.44 -9.48
N LYS A 8 -10.26 12.98 -10.11
CA LYS A 8 -10.21 12.37 -11.45
C LYS A 8 -9.64 13.33 -12.50
N GLU A 9 -10.05 14.59 -12.48
CA GLU A 9 -9.50 15.62 -13.38
C GLU A 9 -8.01 15.87 -13.13
N MET A 10 -7.59 15.95 -11.88
CA MET A 10 -6.18 16.08 -11.51
C MET A 10 -5.35 14.90 -12.07
N PHE A 11 -5.78 13.66 -11.89
CA PHE A 11 -5.08 12.49 -12.42
C PHE A 11 -5.05 12.47 -13.95
N ARG A 12 -6.13 12.91 -14.64
CA ARG A 12 -6.12 13.06 -16.10
C ARG A 12 -5.08 14.09 -16.56
N LYS A 13 -4.97 15.23 -15.86
CA LYS A 13 -4.00 16.29 -16.17
C LYS A 13 -2.55 15.88 -15.91
N LEU A 14 -2.32 15.05 -14.90
CA LEU A 14 -0.99 14.56 -14.56
C LEU A 14 -0.58 13.32 -15.39
N ASN A 15 -1.53 12.68 -16.05
CA ASN A 15 -1.28 11.51 -16.89
C ASN A 15 -0.37 11.89 -18.07
N GLU A 16 0.66 11.06 -18.30
CA GLU A 16 1.65 11.26 -19.37
C GLU A 16 2.50 12.52 -19.22
N LYS A 17 2.82 12.91 -17.98
CA LYS A 17 3.91 13.85 -17.75
C LYS A 17 5.16 13.33 -18.48
N LEU A 18 5.61 14.05 -19.51
CA LEU A 18 6.85 13.73 -20.18
C LEU A 18 7.99 14.20 -19.28
N VAL A 19 8.86 13.27 -18.92
CA VAL A 19 10.12 13.58 -18.26
C VAL A 19 11.18 13.60 -19.35
N ASN A 20 12.00 14.66 -19.41
CA ASN A 20 13.11 14.74 -20.37
C ASN A 20 14.41 14.40 -19.65
N PHE A 21 15.26 13.57 -20.26
CA PHE A 21 16.59 13.20 -19.75
C PHE A 21 17.50 14.40 -19.43
N SER A 22 17.23 15.61 -19.94
CA SER A 22 17.96 16.83 -19.54
C SER A 22 17.76 17.24 -18.09
N ASP A 23 16.68 16.77 -17.44
CA ASP A 23 16.27 17.20 -16.09
C ASP A 23 16.70 16.18 -15.01
N ILE A 24 17.59 15.26 -15.38
CA ILE A 24 18.16 14.24 -14.49
C ILE A 24 19.41 14.84 -13.83
N GLU A 25 19.28 15.36 -12.61
CA GLU A 25 20.43 15.80 -11.82
C GLU A 25 21.23 14.62 -11.22
N SER A 26 20.61 13.44 -11.01
CA SER A 26 21.31 12.25 -10.54
C SER A 26 20.58 10.95 -10.93
N ALA A 27 21.18 10.18 -11.85
CA ALA A 27 20.76 8.81 -12.13
C ALA A 27 21.49 7.83 -11.19
N ASP A 28 21.23 7.91 -9.89
CA ASP A 28 21.64 6.83 -8.99
C ASP A 28 20.67 5.66 -9.23
N MET A 29 21.16 4.55 -9.80
CA MET A 29 20.39 3.31 -9.85
C MET A 29 20.19 2.81 -8.42
N LEU A 30 18.97 2.97 -7.91
CA LEU A 30 18.63 2.58 -6.53
C LEU A 30 18.38 1.07 -6.42
N SER A 31 18.62 0.52 -5.23
CA SER A 31 18.36 -0.88 -4.89
C SER A 31 16.89 -1.29 -5.06
N GLY A 32 16.62 -2.53 -5.49
CA GLY A 32 15.29 -3.10 -5.70
C GLY A 32 15.21 -3.89 -7.01
N LEU A 33 14.10 -4.59 -7.25
CA LEU A 33 13.93 -5.43 -8.45
C LEU A 33 13.60 -4.62 -9.71
N SER A 34 12.84 -3.53 -9.58
CA SER A 34 12.43 -2.69 -10.71
C SER A 34 13.47 -1.59 -11.01
N PRO A 35 13.83 -1.39 -12.30
CA PRO A 35 14.64 -0.26 -12.73
C PRO A 35 14.04 1.09 -12.32
N LYS A 36 14.88 1.99 -11.79
CA LYS A 36 14.46 3.29 -11.27
C LYS A 36 15.61 4.28 -11.11
N TYR A 37 15.28 5.57 -11.19
CA TYR A 37 16.23 6.67 -11.01
C TYR A 37 15.51 7.94 -10.51
N TRP A 38 16.25 8.81 -9.85
CA TRP A 38 15.75 10.12 -9.43
C TRP A 38 15.72 11.09 -10.61
N VAL A 39 14.68 11.92 -10.64
CA VAL A 39 14.48 12.97 -11.63
C VAL A 39 14.00 14.22 -10.91
N LYS A 40 14.52 15.38 -11.32
CA LYS A 40 14.05 16.66 -10.79
C LYS A 40 13.14 17.32 -11.81
N CYS A 41 11.94 17.69 -11.40
CA CYS A 41 11.01 18.37 -12.28
C CYS A 41 10.29 19.49 -11.52
N ASN A 42 10.30 20.71 -12.05
CA ASN A 42 9.68 21.88 -11.42
C ASN A 42 10.11 22.09 -9.96
N ASN A 43 11.42 22.01 -9.69
CA ASN A 43 12.02 22.15 -8.34
C ASN A 43 11.55 21.11 -7.31
N LYS A 44 11.10 19.94 -7.77
CA LYS A 44 10.75 18.81 -6.91
C LYS A 44 11.46 17.54 -7.37
N ASP A 45 11.82 16.71 -6.41
CA ASP A 45 12.42 15.42 -6.66
C ASP A 45 11.33 14.36 -6.84
N TYR A 46 11.54 13.50 -7.84
CA TYR A 46 10.67 12.40 -8.17
C TYR A 46 11.49 11.14 -8.40
N LEU A 47 10.94 10.00 -8.02
CA LEU A 47 11.46 8.70 -8.40
C LEU A 47 10.70 8.22 -9.63
N PHE A 48 11.38 8.06 -10.75
CA PHE A 48 10.82 7.37 -11.91
C PHE A 48 11.08 5.87 -11.75
N LYS A 49 10.02 5.05 -11.72
CA LYS A 49 10.10 3.58 -11.74
C LYS A 49 9.47 3.07 -13.02
N TYR A 50 10.07 2.07 -13.64
CA TYR A 50 9.52 1.43 -14.83
C TYR A 50 9.77 -0.08 -14.82
N SER A 51 9.11 -0.78 -15.71
CA SER A 51 9.33 -2.21 -15.93
C SER A 51 9.80 -2.45 -17.36
N ASN A 52 10.82 -3.29 -17.50
CA ASN A 52 11.29 -3.78 -18.80
C ASN A 52 10.40 -4.91 -19.35
N VAL A 53 9.45 -5.39 -18.56
CA VAL A 53 8.60 -6.52 -18.91
C VAL A 53 7.24 -5.98 -19.38
N TYR A 54 6.90 -6.21 -20.65
CA TYR A 54 5.66 -5.69 -21.22
C TYR A 54 4.39 -6.23 -20.53
N SER A 55 4.44 -7.45 -19.99
CA SER A 55 3.34 -8.08 -19.25
C SER A 55 3.27 -7.68 -17.77
N ASP A 56 4.07 -6.72 -17.35
CA ASP A 56 4.07 -6.19 -15.99
C ASP A 56 3.15 -4.97 -15.88
N TYR A 57 2.14 -5.11 -15.02
CA TYR A 57 1.11 -4.10 -14.75
C TYR A 57 1.26 -3.48 -13.34
N THR A 58 2.42 -3.65 -12.69
CA THR A 58 2.69 -3.12 -11.34
C THR A 58 2.61 -1.58 -11.27
N ASP A 59 2.90 -0.90 -12.38
CA ASP A 59 2.68 0.55 -12.54
C ASP A 59 1.21 0.95 -12.29
N PHE A 60 0.26 0.12 -12.73
CA PHE A 60 -1.16 0.32 -12.43
C PHE A 60 -1.42 0.28 -10.92
N GLY A 61 -0.81 -0.66 -10.19
CA GLY A 61 -0.99 -0.81 -8.75
C GLY A 61 -0.46 0.39 -7.96
N GLU A 62 0.72 0.90 -8.33
CA GLU A 62 1.33 2.08 -7.72
C GLU A 62 0.41 3.31 -7.86
N VAL A 63 -0.04 3.59 -9.08
CA VAL A 63 -0.90 4.76 -9.37
C VAL A 63 -2.30 4.59 -8.80
N PHE A 64 -2.87 3.37 -8.83
CA PHE A 64 -4.20 3.10 -8.28
C PHE A 64 -4.23 3.29 -6.76
N THR A 65 -3.20 2.80 -6.05
CA THR A 65 -3.11 2.99 -4.59
C THR A 65 -2.96 4.46 -4.24
N SER A 66 -2.11 5.20 -4.96
CA SER A 66 -1.98 6.66 -4.79
C SER A 66 -3.29 7.38 -5.06
N TYR A 67 -4.00 7.02 -6.13
CA TYR A 67 -5.31 7.58 -6.48
C TYR A 67 -6.34 7.39 -5.37
N LEU A 68 -6.44 6.17 -4.82
CA LEU A 68 -7.35 5.89 -3.71
C LEU A 68 -6.99 6.70 -2.45
N SER A 69 -5.70 6.98 -2.23
CA SER A 69 -5.27 7.79 -1.08
C SER A 69 -5.81 9.21 -1.13
N TYR A 70 -5.94 9.81 -2.32
CA TYR A 70 -6.58 11.12 -2.47
C TYR A 70 -8.09 11.09 -2.19
N ILE A 71 -8.76 10.00 -2.54
CA ILE A 71 -10.22 9.87 -2.33
C ILE A 71 -10.53 9.56 -0.86
N LEU A 72 -9.76 8.64 -0.27
CA LEU A 72 -10.03 8.07 1.04
C LEU A 72 -9.30 8.79 2.17
N GLY A 73 -8.24 9.55 1.86
CA GLY A 73 -7.52 10.38 2.82
C GLY A 73 -6.48 9.65 3.66
N PHE A 74 -5.95 8.50 3.21
CA PHE A 74 -4.82 7.83 3.88
C PHE A 74 -3.46 8.32 3.34
N ASN A 75 -2.40 8.15 4.14
CA ASN A 75 -1.08 8.67 3.83
C ASN A 75 -0.32 7.77 2.84
N CYS A 76 -0.24 8.18 1.58
CA CYS A 76 0.47 7.47 0.51
C CYS A 76 1.25 8.47 -0.35
N VAL A 77 2.34 8.00 -0.96
CA VAL A 77 3.07 8.77 -1.97
C VAL A 77 2.19 9.12 -3.16
N LYS A 78 2.52 10.23 -3.81
CA LYS A 78 1.84 10.70 -5.01
C LYS A 78 2.50 10.07 -6.21
N ALA A 79 1.78 9.19 -6.90
CA ALA A 79 2.25 8.47 -8.07
C ALA A 79 1.34 8.74 -9.26
N VAL A 80 1.94 9.00 -10.42
CA VAL A 80 1.23 9.22 -11.68
C VAL A 80 1.90 8.45 -12.80
N PHE A 81 1.13 8.05 -13.82
CA PHE A 81 1.72 7.47 -15.02
C PHE A 81 2.56 8.52 -15.73
N SER A 82 3.73 8.09 -16.20
CA SER A 82 4.72 8.96 -16.80
C SER A 82 5.42 8.22 -17.93
N LYS A 83 6.06 8.99 -18.80
CA LYS A 83 6.91 8.43 -19.84
C LYS A 83 8.24 9.18 -19.90
N ASP A 84 9.25 8.46 -20.37
CA ASP A 84 10.58 8.98 -20.64
C ASP A 84 11.03 8.56 -22.04
N LEU A 85 11.93 9.34 -22.63
CA LEU A 85 12.53 9.11 -23.95
C LEU A 85 14.00 8.76 -23.77
N PHE A 86 14.37 7.49 -23.84
CA PHE A 86 15.79 7.13 -23.80
C PHE A 86 16.51 7.71 -25.01
N LYS A 87 17.40 8.68 -24.76
CA LYS A 87 18.14 9.46 -25.78
C LYS A 87 18.90 8.60 -26.81
N LYS A 88 19.19 7.34 -26.49
CA LYS A 88 20.05 6.50 -27.33
C LYS A 88 19.32 5.93 -28.56
N ASP A 89 18.00 5.72 -28.48
CA ASP A 89 17.25 5.02 -29.54
C ASP A 89 15.85 5.60 -29.83
N ASN A 90 15.46 6.73 -29.21
CA ASN A 90 14.09 7.29 -29.26
C ASN A 90 13.01 6.31 -28.74
N ASP A 91 13.39 5.26 -28.04
CA ASP A 91 12.45 4.32 -27.43
C ASP A 91 11.74 4.98 -26.23
N GLU A 92 10.41 5.00 -26.31
CA GLU A 92 9.54 5.52 -25.26
C GLU A 92 9.41 4.47 -24.14
N VAL A 93 9.92 4.80 -22.96
CA VAL A 93 9.76 3.97 -21.77
C VAL A 93 8.61 4.50 -20.92
N ARG A 94 7.68 3.62 -20.59
CA ARG A 94 6.50 3.93 -19.78
C ARG A 94 6.70 3.42 -18.36
N GLY A 95 6.31 4.23 -17.40
CA GLY A 95 6.44 3.90 -15.99
C GLY A 95 5.58 4.80 -15.10
N VAL A 96 6.05 4.97 -13.88
CA VAL A 96 5.41 5.81 -12.86
C VAL A 96 6.40 6.83 -12.35
N LEU A 97 5.90 8.06 -12.17
CA LEU A 97 6.62 9.13 -11.52
C LEU A 97 6.06 9.31 -10.11
N ILE A 98 6.91 9.12 -9.10
CA ILE A 98 6.53 9.14 -7.70
C ILE A 98 7.16 10.37 -7.05
N GLU A 99 6.35 11.27 -6.48
CA GLU A 99 6.85 12.46 -5.77
C GLU A 99 7.62 12.05 -4.51
N SER A 100 8.83 12.59 -4.35
CA SER A 100 9.63 12.35 -3.15
C SER A 100 8.92 12.88 -1.91
N TYR A 101 8.83 12.05 -0.87
CA TYR A 101 8.39 12.47 0.46
C TYR A 101 9.54 13.07 1.31
N ARG A 102 10.77 13.09 0.79
CA ARG A 102 11.94 13.66 1.47
C ARG A 102 11.96 15.16 1.26
N THR A 103 11.23 15.87 2.11
CA THR A 103 11.21 17.34 2.10
C THR A 103 12.46 17.92 2.78
N LYS A 104 12.69 19.23 2.65
CA LYS A 104 13.79 19.95 3.34
C LYS A 104 13.78 19.80 4.88
N ASN A 105 12.64 19.43 5.46
CA ASN A 105 12.50 19.25 6.90
C ASN A 105 12.87 17.82 7.35
N VAL A 106 12.91 16.86 6.42
CA VAL A 106 13.34 15.50 6.68
C VAL A 106 14.86 15.49 6.80
N LYS A 107 15.37 15.16 7.98
CA LYS A 107 16.81 15.10 8.27
C LYS A 107 17.39 13.71 8.05
N GLU A 108 16.58 12.69 8.34
CA GLU A 108 16.99 11.30 8.26
C GLU A 108 15.78 10.43 7.92
N SER A 109 16.05 9.32 7.25
CA SER A 109 15.11 8.24 6.98
C SER A 109 15.62 6.91 7.51
N ILE A 110 14.77 6.12 8.13
CA ILE A 110 15.13 4.80 8.67
C ILE A 110 14.09 3.78 8.24
N SER A 111 14.52 2.68 7.63
CA SER A 111 13.64 1.55 7.33
C SER A 111 13.25 0.78 8.60
N LEU A 112 12.09 0.13 8.58
CA LEU A 112 11.71 -0.82 9.63
C LEU A 112 12.73 -1.96 9.75
N ASN A 113 13.36 -2.38 8.65
CA ASN A 113 14.40 -3.40 8.68
C ASN A 113 15.60 -2.97 9.55
N SER A 114 15.98 -1.69 9.52
CA SER A 114 17.04 -1.14 10.38
C SER A 114 16.63 -1.13 11.85
N LEU A 115 15.39 -0.73 12.16
CA LEU A 115 14.88 -0.79 13.54
C LEU A 115 14.82 -2.22 14.06
N ARG A 116 14.32 -3.15 13.25
CA ARG A 116 14.25 -4.57 13.59
C ARG A 116 15.61 -5.09 14.02
N LYS A 117 16.63 -4.95 13.16
CA LYS A 117 17.99 -5.44 13.45
C LYS A 117 18.53 -4.97 14.80
N LYS A 118 18.11 -3.79 15.27
CA LYS A 118 18.55 -3.22 16.54
C LYS A 118 17.67 -3.63 17.73
N TYR A 119 16.34 -3.68 17.57
CA TYR A 119 15.40 -3.72 18.70
C TYR A 119 14.55 -4.99 18.81
N TYR A 120 14.58 -5.87 17.80
CA TYR A 120 13.69 -7.03 17.75
C TYR A 120 14.31 -8.21 17.00
N LYS A 121 14.05 -9.43 17.46
CA LYS A 121 14.72 -10.65 16.96
C LYS A 121 13.79 -11.67 16.29
N GLU A 122 12.49 -11.43 16.19
CA GLU A 122 11.60 -12.39 15.53
C GLU A 122 11.66 -12.32 14.00
N GLU A 123 11.35 -13.46 13.38
CA GLU A 123 11.63 -13.75 11.97
C GLU A 123 10.43 -13.56 11.03
N PHE A 124 9.18 -13.51 11.52
CA PHE A 124 7.98 -13.60 10.66
C PHE A 124 6.95 -12.49 10.86
N GLY A 125 6.79 -11.65 9.83
CA GLY A 125 5.78 -10.58 9.77
C GLY A 125 5.98 -9.47 10.82
N TYR A 126 5.14 -8.43 10.75
CA TYR A 126 5.09 -7.37 11.76
C TYR A 126 3.68 -6.90 12.02
N THR A 127 3.42 -6.45 13.24
CA THR A 127 2.18 -5.80 13.63
C THR A 127 2.38 -4.32 13.94
N PRO A 128 1.34 -3.47 13.84
CA PRO A 128 1.43 -2.08 14.30
C PRO A 128 1.96 -1.96 15.74
N ASN A 129 1.60 -2.88 16.65
CA ASN A 129 2.02 -2.84 18.05
C ASN A 129 3.53 -3.13 18.22
N GLU A 130 4.05 -4.15 17.51
CA GLU A 130 5.48 -4.46 17.51
C GLU A 130 6.30 -3.30 16.93
N VAL A 131 5.82 -2.74 15.81
CA VAL A 131 6.44 -1.57 15.17
C VAL A 131 6.44 -0.36 16.12
N MET A 132 5.33 -0.08 16.78
CA MET A 132 5.24 0.99 17.78
C MET A 132 6.19 0.77 18.95
N THR A 133 6.36 -0.47 19.40
CA THR A 133 7.30 -0.82 20.48
C THR A 133 8.75 -0.53 20.06
N MET A 134 9.14 -0.91 18.85
CA MET A 134 10.46 -0.58 18.30
C MET A 134 10.65 0.93 18.15
N CYS A 135 9.65 1.65 17.65
CA CYS A 135 9.71 3.10 17.47
C CYS A 135 9.83 3.84 18.81
N ARG A 136 9.12 3.41 19.86
CA ARG A 136 9.22 3.98 21.22
C ARG A 136 10.63 3.82 21.79
N LYS A 137 11.21 2.62 21.69
CA LYS A 137 12.61 2.37 22.11
C LYS A 137 13.59 3.26 21.34
N PHE A 138 13.43 3.34 20.02
CA PHE A 138 14.27 4.19 19.18
C PHE A 138 14.15 5.68 19.52
N CYS A 139 12.94 6.17 19.80
CA CYS A 139 12.73 7.56 20.21
C CYS A 139 13.38 7.86 21.55
N ASN A 140 13.27 6.96 22.52
CA ASN A 140 13.93 7.09 23.83
C ASN A 140 15.45 7.15 23.68
N ASP A 141 16.04 6.26 22.89
CA ASP A 141 17.50 6.22 22.66
C ASP A 141 18.04 7.51 22.00
N ARG A 142 17.23 8.17 21.16
CA ARG A 142 17.67 9.33 20.36
C ARG A 142 17.04 10.65 20.80
N ASN A 143 16.35 10.67 21.94
CA ASN A 143 15.62 11.83 22.45
C ASN A 143 14.71 12.48 21.39
N LEU A 144 13.87 11.65 20.75
CA LEU A 144 12.91 12.07 19.72
C LEU A 144 11.49 12.05 20.27
N VAL A 145 10.63 12.91 19.72
CA VAL A 145 9.18 12.85 19.94
C VAL A 145 8.59 11.82 18.97
N LEU A 146 7.75 10.92 19.47
CA LEU A 146 6.98 10.01 18.62
C LEU A 146 5.72 10.71 18.10
N ASP A 147 5.49 10.68 16.79
CA ASP A 147 4.28 11.27 16.21
C ASP A 147 3.01 10.56 16.73
N SER A 148 2.05 11.36 17.22
CA SER A 148 0.83 10.85 17.84
C SER A 148 -0.09 10.10 16.87
N ASN A 149 0.07 10.28 15.55
CA ASN A 149 -0.70 9.57 14.54
C ASN A 149 0.00 8.32 14.02
N MET A 150 1.22 8.00 14.49
CA MET A 150 2.00 6.88 13.95
C MET A 150 1.26 5.55 14.01
N GLU A 151 0.66 5.22 15.16
CA GLU A 151 -0.11 3.98 15.32
C GLU A 151 -1.31 3.93 14.38
N GLN A 152 -2.04 5.04 14.24
CA GLN A 152 -3.17 5.12 13.33
C GLN A 152 -2.72 4.93 11.88
N ASN A 153 -1.63 5.58 11.45
CA ASN A 153 -1.11 5.45 10.09
C ASN A 153 -0.63 4.02 9.78
N LEU A 154 -0.05 3.33 10.77
CA LEU A 154 0.30 1.91 10.67
C LEU A 154 -0.95 1.03 10.52
N LYS A 155 -2.01 1.30 11.28
CA LYS A 155 -3.28 0.58 11.17
C LYS A 155 -3.99 0.84 9.84
N ASP A 156 -3.98 2.09 9.37
CA ASP A 156 -4.51 2.46 8.06
C ASP A 156 -3.77 1.72 6.93
N MET A 157 -2.44 1.64 7.02
CA MET A 157 -1.61 0.86 6.09
C MET A 157 -2.00 -0.62 6.08
N ALA A 158 -2.16 -1.25 7.24
CA ALA A 158 -2.54 -2.67 7.33
C ALA A 158 -3.95 -2.94 6.75
N LEU A 159 -4.92 -2.06 7.03
CA LEU A 159 -6.26 -2.15 6.43
C LEU A 159 -6.20 -2.02 4.90
N MET A 160 -5.48 -1.02 4.39
CA MET A 160 -5.38 -0.80 2.95
C MET A 160 -4.63 -1.92 2.25
N ASP A 161 -3.56 -2.46 2.85
CA ASP A 161 -2.83 -3.60 2.31
C ASP A 161 -3.72 -4.87 2.25
N TYR A 162 -4.56 -5.10 3.26
CA TYR A 162 -5.55 -6.19 3.24
C TYR A 162 -6.57 -6.01 2.10
N LEU A 163 -7.19 -4.82 2.01
CA LEU A 163 -8.23 -4.52 1.02
C LEU A 163 -7.69 -4.54 -0.41
N LEU A 164 -6.47 -4.04 -0.62
CA LEU A 164 -5.82 -3.94 -1.93
C LEU A 164 -4.96 -5.15 -2.27
N LEU A 165 -5.00 -6.23 -1.47
CA LEU A 165 -4.29 -7.47 -1.75
C LEU A 165 -2.78 -7.23 -1.93
N GLN A 166 -2.20 -6.38 -1.09
CA GLN A 166 -0.76 -6.12 -1.08
C GLN A 166 -0.04 -7.36 -0.52
N THR A 167 0.86 -7.93 -1.31
CA THR A 167 1.59 -9.15 -0.92
C THR A 167 3.05 -8.91 -0.56
N ASP A 168 3.57 -7.70 -0.74
CA ASP A 168 5.00 -7.40 -0.57
C ASP A 168 5.28 -6.23 0.39
N ARG A 169 4.43 -6.04 1.42
CA ARG A 169 4.70 -5.06 2.50
C ARG A 169 5.78 -5.56 3.47
N HIS A 170 6.99 -5.81 2.99
CA HIS A 170 8.10 -6.21 3.86
C HIS A 170 8.69 -5.00 4.62
N ALA A 171 9.55 -5.25 5.62
CA ALA A 171 10.17 -4.20 6.44
C ALA A 171 11.05 -3.17 5.68
N GLY A 172 11.34 -3.42 4.39
CA GLY A 172 12.01 -2.45 3.52
C GLY A 172 11.04 -1.46 2.87
N ASN A 173 9.76 -1.82 2.77
CA ASN A 173 8.66 -1.01 2.23
C ASN A 173 7.89 -0.27 3.34
N ILE A 174 8.49 -0.18 4.53
CA ILE A 174 8.03 0.62 5.67
C ILE A 174 9.22 1.46 6.14
N GLU A 175 9.06 2.77 6.12
CA GLU A 175 10.11 3.74 6.47
C GLU A 175 9.57 4.76 7.48
N PHE A 176 10.49 5.30 8.29
CA PHE A 176 10.25 6.35 9.26
C PHE A 176 11.12 7.56 8.93
N LEU A 177 10.56 8.74 9.13
CA LEU A 177 11.21 10.02 8.86
C LEU A 177 11.49 10.72 10.18
N ILE A 178 12.71 11.22 10.34
CA ILE A 178 13.02 12.18 11.40
C ILE A 178 12.87 13.57 10.79
N GLU A 179 11.80 14.25 11.15
CA GLU A 179 11.58 15.64 10.79
C GLU A 179 11.99 16.56 11.92
N GLU A 180 12.58 17.70 11.58
CA GLU A 180 12.92 18.75 12.55
C GLU A 180 12.14 20.03 12.22
N LYS A 181 11.34 20.49 13.17
CA LYS A 181 10.60 21.75 13.09
C LYS A 181 10.63 22.43 14.45
N ASP A 182 10.93 23.73 14.48
CA ASP A 182 10.98 24.53 15.70
C ASP A 182 11.88 23.90 16.79
N ASN A 183 13.03 23.33 16.37
CA ASN A 183 13.99 22.57 17.18
C ASN A 183 13.45 21.29 17.84
N ILE A 184 12.26 20.83 17.45
CA ILE A 184 11.68 19.56 17.88
C ILE A 184 11.92 18.52 16.79
N LYS A 185 12.58 17.42 17.14
CA LYS A 185 12.79 16.27 16.26
C LYS A 185 11.71 15.23 16.51
N THR A 186 10.91 14.95 15.48
CA THR A 186 9.78 14.01 15.56
C THR A 186 10.02 12.84 14.62
N LEU A 187 9.84 11.62 15.14
CA LEU A 187 9.78 10.42 14.32
C LEU A 187 8.36 10.24 13.78
N LYS A 188 8.22 10.19 12.46
CA LYS A 188 6.97 10.00 11.74
C LYS A 188 7.03 8.76 10.85
N LEU A 189 5.87 8.17 10.56
CA LEU A 189 5.77 7.16 9.52
C LEU A 189 5.86 7.85 8.15
N ALA A 190 6.72 7.36 7.25
CA ALA A 190 6.72 7.80 5.86
C ALA A 190 5.38 7.45 5.19
N PRO A 191 4.94 8.21 4.16
CA PRO A 191 3.78 7.81 3.38
C PRO A 191 3.94 6.40 2.81
N MET A 192 2.86 5.63 2.67
CA MET A 192 2.89 4.34 2.00
C MET A 192 3.54 4.47 0.62
N PHE A 193 4.50 3.62 0.30
CA PHE A 193 5.23 3.59 -0.98
C PHE A 193 5.49 2.14 -1.41
N ASP A 194 5.92 1.93 -2.65
CA ASP A 194 6.15 0.58 -3.20
C ASP A 194 4.89 -0.29 -3.16
N ASN A 195 3.85 0.20 -3.83
CA ASN A 195 2.55 -0.44 -3.90
C ASN A 195 2.38 -1.30 -5.16
N ALA A 196 3.44 -1.47 -5.95
CA ALA A 196 3.52 -2.29 -7.15
C ALA A 196 2.86 -3.69 -7.04
N TYR A 197 3.09 -4.39 -5.91
CA TYR A 197 2.64 -5.77 -5.69
C TYR A 197 1.21 -5.89 -5.10
N CYS A 198 0.40 -4.83 -5.20
CA CYS A 198 -1.02 -4.91 -4.88
C CYS A 198 -1.83 -5.56 -6.02
N LEU A 199 -3.05 -6.01 -5.69
CA LEU A 199 -4.07 -6.45 -6.65
C LEU A 199 -3.66 -7.60 -7.59
N TYR A 200 -2.64 -8.39 -7.22
CA TYR A 200 -2.09 -9.47 -8.04
C TYR A 200 -1.59 -9.05 -9.44
N LEU A 201 -1.20 -7.79 -9.61
CA LEU A 201 -0.80 -7.24 -10.91
C LEU A 201 0.58 -7.73 -11.41
N PHE A 202 1.40 -8.28 -10.51
CA PHE A 202 2.68 -8.91 -10.83
C PHE A 202 2.55 -10.34 -11.38
N LYS A 203 1.34 -10.92 -11.38
CA LYS A 203 1.10 -12.30 -11.82
C LYS A 203 1.04 -12.40 -13.34
N SER A 204 1.51 -13.52 -13.87
CA SER A 204 1.27 -13.83 -15.28
C SER A 204 -0.24 -14.05 -15.55
N VAL A 205 -0.65 -13.95 -16.82
CA VAL A 205 -2.06 -14.19 -17.23
C VAL A 205 -2.55 -15.58 -16.82
N SER A 206 -1.70 -16.60 -16.91
CA SER A 206 -2.02 -17.97 -16.51
C SER A 206 -2.21 -18.10 -14.99
N GLU A 207 -1.32 -17.51 -14.19
CA GLU A 207 -1.46 -17.44 -12.73
C GLU A 207 -2.71 -16.65 -12.33
N ALA A 208 -2.93 -15.48 -12.91
CA ALA A 208 -4.11 -14.65 -12.67
C ALA A 208 -5.40 -15.42 -12.99
N THR A 209 -5.42 -16.19 -14.08
CA THR A 209 -6.54 -17.06 -14.44
C THR A 209 -6.78 -18.14 -13.39
N ALA A 210 -5.72 -18.80 -12.92
CA ALA A 210 -5.83 -19.83 -11.89
C ALA A 210 -6.37 -19.27 -10.57
N ILE A 211 -5.85 -18.12 -10.14
CA ILE A 211 -6.32 -17.41 -8.94
C ILE A 211 -7.78 -17.00 -9.11
N TYR A 212 -8.13 -16.35 -10.22
CA TYR A 212 -9.50 -15.93 -10.50
C TYR A 212 -10.49 -17.10 -10.44
N ARG A 213 -10.16 -18.23 -11.07
CA ARG A 213 -10.99 -19.45 -11.03
C ARG A 213 -11.14 -19.98 -9.60
N TYR A 214 -10.06 -19.97 -8.82
CA TYR A 214 -10.09 -20.41 -7.43
C TYR A 214 -11.04 -19.54 -6.59
N ILE A 215 -10.84 -18.22 -6.61
CA ILE A 215 -11.62 -17.27 -5.80
C ILE A 215 -13.08 -17.12 -6.28
N SER A 216 -13.38 -17.53 -7.51
CA SER A 216 -14.74 -17.54 -8.06
C SER A 216 -15.53 -18.80 -7.72
N ARG A 217 -14.84 -19.92 -7.45
CA ARG A 217 -15.47 -21.21 -7.11
C ARG A 217 -15.74 -21.38 -5.62
N LYS A 218 -14.87 -20.81 -4.78
CA LYS A 218 -15.09 -20.77 -3.34
C LYS A 218 -15.90 -19.52 -3.00
N GLU A 219 -17.17 -19.70 -2.69
CA GLU A 219 -17.95 -18.65 -2.03
C GLU A 219 -17.25 -18.34 -0.69
N CYS A 220 -16.66 -17.14 -0.59
CA CYS A 220 -16.04 -16.58 0.62
C CYS A 220 -14.74 -17.22 1.15
N ASP A 221 -14.40 -18.46 0.85
CA ASP A 221 -13.13 -19.06 1.31
C ASP A 221 -11.98 -18.78 0.33
N ILE A 222 -11.55 -17.52 0.21
CA ILE A 222 -10.13 -17.30 -0.11
C ILE A 222 -9.35 -17.65 1.16
N THR A 223 -9.19 -18.94 1.41
CA THR A 223 -8.08 -19.41 2.21
C THR A 223 -6.80 -19.02 1.43
N TYR A 224 -5.98 -18.08 1.94
CA TYR A 224 -4.51 -18.09 1.89
C TYR A 224 -4.01 -19.51 2.20
N ASN A 225 -4.18 -20.36 1.20
CA ASN A 225 -3.46 -21.60 1.14
C ASN A 225 -1.96 -21.27 1.30
N SER A 226 -1.38 -21.73 2.40
CA SER A 226 -0.02 -21.44 2.88
C SER A 226 1.07 -21.75 1.85
N ASN A 227 0.72 -22.51 0.80
CA ASN A 227 1.62 -22.85 -0.30
C ASN A 227 1.51 -21.91 -1.53
N LYS A 228 0.56 -20.96 -1.58
CA LYS A 228 0.33 -20.14 -2.79
C LYS A 228 -0.01 -18.66 -2.59
N ASN A 229 -0.28 -18.19 -1.36
CA ASN A 229 -0.48 -16.76 -1.09
C ASN A 229 0.61 -16.28 -0.12
N PRO A 230 1.47 -15.32 -0.49
CA PRO A 230 2.56 -14.86 0.36
C PRO A 230 2.00 -14.42 1.72
N MET A 231 2.63 -14.86 2.81
CA MET A 231 2.31 -14.38 4.15
C MET A 231 2.21 -12.85 4.13
N VAL A 232 1.19 -12.30 4.78
CA VAL A 232 1.09 -10.85 4.92
C VAL A 232 2.26 -10.41 5.78
N ASN A 233 3.22 -9.72 5.18
CA ASN A 233 4.41 -9.26 5.88
C ASN A 233 4.09 -8.19 6.94
N PHE A 234 2.91 -7.56 6.88
CA PHE A 234 2.45 -6.55 7.83
C PHE A 234 0.94 -6.62 8.06
N TYR A 235 0.49 -6.92 9.28
CA TYR A 235 -0.93 -7.18 9.57
C TYR A 235 -1.30 -6.76 11.00
N ILE A 236 -2.60 -6.70 11.29
CA ILE A 236 -3.09 -6.46 12.65
C ILE A 236 -3.24 -7.80 13.36
N LYS A 237 -2.68 -7.92 14.56
CA LYS A 237 -2.81 -9.08 15.45
C LYS A 237 -3.34 -8.65 16.80
N GLN A 238 -4.19 -9.47 17.44
CA GLN A 238 -4.53 -9.31 18.85
C GLN A 238 -3.62 -10.15 19.75
N ASP A 239 -3.35 -9.65 20.96
CA ASP A 239 -2.36 -10.25 21.87
C ASP A 239 -2.78 -11.65 22.37
N ASP A 240 -4.09 -11.95 22.39
CA ASP A 240 -4.66 -13.17 22.99
C ASP A 240 -4.99 -14.30 22.00
N THR A 241 -4.52 -14.22 20.76
CA THR A 241 -4.87 -15.23 19.73
C THR A 241 -3.96 -16.45 19.84
N GLU A 242 -4.50 -17.58 20.32
CA GLU A 242 -3.79 -18.87 20.33
C GLU A 242 -3.27 -19.27 18.94
N ASN A 243 -2.11 -19.93 18.91
CA ASN A 243 -1.35 -20.25 17.69
C ASN A 243 -1.95 -21.38 16.82
N ASP A 244 -3.10 -21.95 17.18
CA ASP A 244 -3.66 -23.16 16.55
C ASP A 244 -4.70 -22.89 15.45
N VAL A 245 -4.88 -21.64 15.04
CA VAL A 245 -5.82 -21.27 13.96
C VAL A 245 -5.04 -20.90 12.69
N GLU A 246 -5.58 -21.27 11.51
CA GLU A 246 -5.05 -20.83 10.21
C GLU A 246 -4.76 -19.31 10.22
N PRO A 247 -3.54 -18.86 9.85
CA PRO A 247 -3.06 -17.47 10.02
C PRO A 247 -3.99 -16.37 9.47
N GLU A 248 -4.90 -16.71 8.57
CA GLU A 248 -5.79 -15.77 7.90
C GLU A 248 -7.08 -15.49 8.66
N LYS A 249 -7.65 -16.52 9.27
CA LYS A 249 -8.83 -16.36 10.12
C LYS A 249 -8.44 -15.43 11.26
N ILE A 250 -7.19 -15.50 11.70
CA ILE A 250 -6.57 -14.55 12.62
C ILE A 250 -6.56 -13.14 12.01
N VAL A 251 -6.00 -12.92 10.81
CA VAL A 251 -5.95 -11.57 10.21
C VAL A 251 -7.33 -10.93 10.02
N VAL A 252 -8.32 -11.66 9.47
CA VAL A 252 -9.66 -11.09 9.23
C VAL A 252 -10.37 -10.80 10.55
N ARG A 253 -10.32 -11.74 11.50
CA ARG A 253 -10.87 -11.56 12.84
C ARG A 253 -10.24 -10.38 13.56
N ASP A 254 -8.92 -10.31 13.59
CA ASP A 254 -8.19 -9.31 14.35
C ASP A 254 -8.41 -7.91 13.75
N LEU A 255 -8.45 -7.81 12.41
CA LEU A 255 -8.83 -6.58 11.73
C LEU A 255 -10.29 -6.19 12.01
N ALA A 256 -11.24 -7.13 11.98
CA ALA A 256 -12.64 -6.87 12.32
C ALA A 256 -12.77 -6.35 13.76
N CYS A 257 -12.10 -6.99 14.71
CA CYS A 257 -12.10 -6.57 16.10
C CYS A 257 -11.45 -5.19 16.28
N GLU A 258 -10.34 -4.89 15.59
CA GLU A 258 -9.72 -3.56 15.62
C GLU A 258 -10.63 -2.49 15.01
N LEU A 259 -11.33 -2.79 13.92
CA LEU A 259 -12.33 -1.90 13.32
C LEU A 259 -13.46 -1.57 14.32
N LEU A 260 -13.93 -2.54 15.10
CA LEU A 260 -14.95 -2.28 16.13
C LEU A 260 -14.45 -1.40 17.28
N LYS A 261 -13.13 -1.44 17.59
CA LYS A 261 -12.50 -0.64 18.65
C LYS A 261 -12.08 0.75 18.18
N ASN A 262 -11.65 0.88 16.92
CA ASN A 262 -11.05 2.09 16.36
C ASN A 262 -12.00 2.83 15.40
N LYS A 263 -12.63 3.90 15.90
CA LYS A 263 -13.57 4.73 15.13
C LYS A 263 -12.95 5.36 13.87
N LYS A 264 -11.67 5.74 13.90
CA LYS A 264 -11.00 6.35 12.74
C LYS A 264 -10.78 5.30 11.65
N LEU A 265 -10.28 4.12 12.02
CA LEU A 265 -10.08 3.00 11.10
C LEU A 265 -11.40 2.53 10.48
N MET A 266 -12.45 2.41 11.30
CA MET A 266 -13.81 2.13 10.83
C MET A 266 -14.33 3.22 9.88
N GLY A 267 -14.01 4.48 10.13
CA GLY A 267 -14.33 5.59 9.23
C GLY A 267 -13.69 5.42 7.85
N LEU A 268 -12.40 5.06 7.80
CA LEU A 268 -11.69 4.75 6.56
C LEU A 268 -12.34 3.57 5.82
N TYR A 269 -12.62 2.48 6.52
CA TYR A 269 -13.29 1.30 5.93
C TYR A 269 -14.69 1.65 5.38
N LYS A 270 -15.52 2.38 6.14
CA LYS A 270 -16.84 2.82 5.66
C LYS A 270 -16.75 3.74 4.44
N ASN A 271 -15.73 4.58 4.34
CA ASN A 271 -15.50 5.39 3.15
C ASN A 271 -15.09 4.54 1.96
N PHE A 272 -14.28 3.50 2.16
CA PHE A 272 -13.97 2.51 1.13
C PHE A 272 -15.23 1.80 0.62
N LEU A 273 -16.13 1.37 1.51
CA LEU A 273 -17.39 0.70 1.14
C LEU A 273 -18.36 1.57 0.32
N LYS A 274 -18.23 2.90 0.41
CA LYS A 274 -19.04 3.84 -0.38
C LYS A 274 -18.54 4.01 -1.82
N LEU A 275 -17.35 3.50 -2.14
CA LEU A 275 -16.80 3.57 -3.48
C LEU A 275 -17.59 2.66 -4.43
N ASP A 276 -17.91 3.16 -5.61
CA ASP A 276 -18.17 2.30 -6.75
C ASP A 276 -16.83 1.80 -7.27
N PHE A 277 -16.29 0.76 -6.61
CA PHE A 277 -14.92 0.29 -6.84
C PHE A 277 -14.66 -0.06 -8.31
N LYS A 278 -15.68 -0.61 -9.00
CA LYS A 278 -15.61 -0.87 -10.44
C LYS A 278 -15.40 0.41 -11.24
N LYS A 279 -16.18 1.47 -10.98
CA LYS A 279 -15.98 2.77 -11.65
C LYS A 279 -14.62 3.38 -11.35
N GLU A 280 -14.07 3.14 -10.17
CA GLU A 280 -12.73 3.62 -9.81
C GLU A 280 -11.61 2.86 -10.56
N VAL A 281 -11.73 1.54 -10.70
CA VAL A 281 -10.84 0.73 -11.56
C VAL A 281 -10.98 1.13 -13.02
N ASP A 282 -12.21 1.29 -13.52
CA ASP A 282 -12.49 1.72 -14.89
C ASP A 282 -11.88 3.10 -15.19
N PHE A 283 -11.93 4.02 -14.22
CA PHE A 283 -11.30 5.32 -14.36
C PHE A 283 -9.79 5.21 -14.54
N ILE A 284 -9.08 4.50 -13.67
CA ILE A 284 -7.62 4.34 -13.80
C ILE A 284 -7.27 3.58 -15.10
N ARG A 285 -8.05 2.56 -15.47
CA ARG A 285 -7.91 1.86 -16.75
C ARG A 285 -8.08 2.80 -17.96
N SER A 286 -8.97 3.79 -17.88
CA SER A 286 -9.20 4.75 -18.98
C SER A 286 -8.03 5.71 -19.23
N ILE A 287 -7.21 5.97 -18.21
CA ILE A 287 -6.01 6.80 -18.33
C ILE A 287 -4.73 5.96 -18.48
N TYR A 288 -4.81 4.66 -18.22
CA TYR A 288 -3.71 3.72 -18.39
C TYR A 288 -3.56 3.30 -19.85
N LYS A 289 -2.37 3.53 -20.41
CA LYS A 289 -2.13 3.34 -21.85
C LYS A 289 -1.82 1.90 -22.24
N LYS A 290 -1.34 1.08 -21.31
CA LYS A 290 -1.22 -0.37 -21.55
C LYS A 290 -2.61 -0.98 -21.44
N LYS A 291 -2.95 -1.88 -22.37
CA LYS A 291 -4.21 -2.63 -22.29
C LYS A 291 -4.11 -3.61 -21.11
N LEU A 292 -4.78 -3.29 -20.00
CA LEU A 292 -4.92 -4.23 -18.89
C LEU A 292 -5.71 -5.47 -19.37
N PRO A 293 -5.15 -6.68 -19.28
CA PRO A 293 -5.86 -7.89 -19.70
C PRO A 293 -7.15 -8.06 -18.89
N GLU A 294 -8.19 -8.54 -19.56
CA GLU A 294 -9.52 -8.69 -18.96
C GLU A 294 -9.49 -9.61 -17.73
N ILE A 295 -8.60 -10.60 -17.71
CA ILE A 295 -8.43 -11.45 -16.53
C ILE A 295 -7.89 -10.70 -15.31
N HIS A 296 -6.95 -9.76 -15.48
CA HIS A 296 -6.44 -8.95 -14.38
C HIS A 296 -7.53 -8.00 -13.89
N TYR A 297 -8.26 -7.37 -14.80
CA TYR A 297 -9.41 -6.54 -14.47
C TYR A 297 -10.44 -7.30 -13.62
N ASN A 298 -10.84 -8.50 -14.05
CA ASN A 298 -11.79 -9.33 -13.29
C ASN A 298 -11.22 -9.81 -11.95
N LEU A 299 -9.93 -10.14 -11.90
CA LEU A 299 -9.25 -10.54 -10.67
C LEU A 299 -9.18 -9.41 -9.64
N ILE A 300 -8.91 -8.17 -10.06
CA ILE A 300 -8.94 -6.98 -9.20
C ILE A 300 -10.32 -6.86 -8.54
N LEU A 301 -11.37 -6.84 -9.35
CA LEU A 301 -12.74 -6.65 -8.85
C LEU A 301 -13.14 -7.78 -7.91
N LYS A 302 -12.91 -9.02 -8.32
CA LYS A 302 -13.32 -10.19 -7.55
C LYS A 302 -12.52 -10.35 -6.25
N GLY A 303 -11.22 -10.08 -6.30
CA GLY A 303 -10.35 -10.14 -5.13
C GLY A 303 -10.77 -9.15 -4.05
N VAL A 304 -11.02 -7.89 -4.42
CA VAL A 304 -11.47 -6.86 -3.48
C VAL A 304 -12.88 -7.15 -2.96
N GLU A 305 -13.79 -7.59 -3.83
CA GLU A 305 -15.14 -8.02 -3.42
C GLU A 305 -15.07 -9.10 -2.33
N ASN A 306 -14.24 -10.12 -2.52
CA ASN A 306 -14.08 -11.20 -1.56
C ASN A 306 -13.48 -10.72 -0.23
N ARG A 307 -12.50 -9.79 -0.25
CA ARG A 307 -11.94 -9.18 0.99
C ARG A 307 -13.00 -8.42 1.78
N VAL A 308 -13.80 -7.61 1.09
CA VAL A 308 -14.91 -6.88 1.71
C VAL A 308 -15.96 -7.83 2.29
N LYS A 309 -16.34 -8.88 1.54
CA LYS A 309 -17.30 -9.88 2.01
C LYS A 309 -16.81 -10.60 3.27
N ALA A 310 -15.57 -11.08 3.26
CA ALA A 310 -14.98 -11.78 4.41
C ALA A 310 -14.93 -10.88 5.65
N LEU A 311 -14.47 -9.64 5.50
CA LEU A 311 -14.36 -8.69 6.60
C LEU A 311 -15.74 -8.27 7.15
N ASN A 312 -16.74 -8.07 6.29
CA ASN A 312 -18.11 -7.78 6.71
C ASN A 312 -18.76 -8.96 7.45
N ALA A 313 -18.56 -10.19 6.95
CA ALA A 313 -19.08 -11.39 7.61
C ALA A 313 -18.50 -11.53 9.03
N GLU A 314 -17.20 -11.32 9.19
CA GLU A 314 -16.55 -11.38 10.50
C GLU A 314 -16.96 -10.22 11.40
N LEU A 315 -17.14 -9.00 10.88
CA LEU A 315 -17.68 -7.87 11.65
C LEU A 315 -19.07 -8.18 12.23
N VAL A 316 -19.98 -8.75 11.42
CA VAL A 316 -21.33 -9.14 11.88
C VAL A 316 -21.24 -10.21 12.97
N LYS A 317 -20.40 -11.23 12.76
CA LYS A 317 -20.17 -12.28 13.75
C LYS A 317 -19.70 -11.71 15.10
N GLN A 318 -18.66 -10.87 15.08
CA GLN A 318 -18.09 -10.23 16.27
C GLN A 318 -19.07 -9.29 16.98
N MET A 319 -19.95 -8.62 16.23
CA MET A 319 -21.01 -7.78 16.83
C MET A 319 -22.05 -8.63 17.57
N ASN A 320 -22.48 -9.76 16.99
CA ASN A 320 -23.44 -10.67 17.62
C ASN A 320 -22.86 -11.34 18.88
N GLU A 321 -21.59 -11.72 18.86
CA GLU A 321 -20.92 -12.33 20.03
C GLU A 321 -20.88 -11.35 21.23
N LYS A 322 -20.64 -10.06 20.99
CA LYS A 322 -20.65 -9.03 22.05
C LYS A 322 -22.02 -8.72 22.62
N GLU A 323 -23.09 -8.87 21.83
CA GLU A 323 -24.46 -8.73 22.35
C GLU A 323 -24.83 -9.88 23.29
N ILE A 324 -24.25 -11.08 23.09
CA ILE A 324 -24.48 -12.25 23.94
C ILE A 324 -23.73 -12.14 25.29
N GLU A 325 -22.57 -11.51 25.34
CA GLU A 325 -21.80 -11.32 26.60
C GLU A 325 -22.40 -10.31 27.59
N ILE A 326 -23.42 -9.55 27.18
CA ILE A 326 -24.06 -8.50 28.01
C ILE A 326 -25.32 -9.02 28.73
N PHE A 327 -25.76 -10.24 28.45
CA PHE A 327 -26.89 -10.92 29.12
C PHE A 327 -26.41 -12.10 29.96
#